data_AF-A0A414W139-F1
#
_entry.id   AF-A0A414W139-F1
#
_cell.length_a   1.000
_cell.length_b   1.000
_cell.length_c   1.000
_cell.angle_alpha   90.00
_cell.angle_beta   90.00
_cell.angle_gamma   90.00
#
_symmetry.space_group_name_H-M   'P 1'
#
loop_
_entity.id
_entity.type
_entity.pdbx_description
1 polymer ?
#
loop_
_entity_poly.entity_id
_entity_poly.type
_entity_poly.pdbx_seq_one_letter_code
_entity_poly.pdbx_strand_id
1 'polypeptide(L)'
;MLTTNDKEDIHISYLSAVCASASISFDLQRHDDDSTDGIVKKLITFDDGSKYMSSLRIQLKCTSSVSQYTDGEETLQYKLKVKNFNDLCTKCTTPIILGVLVLPEDEKTWVEWSEKELLINGCMYWADFSDKSPSDNKNTVTVSIDKKNVINKDTLLEILEKIAKEEWP
;
A
#
# COMPACT_ATOMS: atom_id res chain seq x y z
N MET A 1 18.35 -13.80 -10.96
CA MET A 1 16.97 -13.91 -10.52
C MET A 1 16.85 -13.16 -9.22
N LEU A 2 16.07 -12.08 -9.23
CA LEU A 2 15.80 -11.29 -8.05
C LEU A 2 14.97 -12.13 -7.05
N THR A 3 15.21 -11.87 -5.77
CA THR A 3 14.66 -12.60 -4.63
C THR A 3 13.39 -11.95 -4.08
N THR A 4 12.76 -12.58 -3.10
CA THR A 4 11.67 -11.97 -2.34
C THR A 4 12.12 -10.69 -1.63
N ASN A 5 13.35 -10.65 -1.11
CA ASN A 5 13.89 -9.48 -0.44
C ASN A 5 14.06 -8.31 -1.42
N ASP A 6 14.46 -8.58 -2.67
CA ASP A 6 14.58 -7.52 -3.68
C ASP A 6 13.20 -6.90 -4.00
N LYS A 7 12.14 -7.72 -4.06
CA LYS A 7 10.76 -7.21 -4.19
C LYS A 7 10.35 -6.37 -2.98
N GLU A 8 10.82 -6.78 -1.79
CA GLU A 8 10.59 -6.07 -0.53
C GLU A 8 11.30 -4.71 -0.48
N ASP A 9 12.51 -4.62 -1.02
CA ASP A 9 13.21 -3.35 -1.11
C ASP A 9 12.59 -2.43 -2.18
N ILE A 10 12.09 -3.00 -3.28
CA ILE A 10 11.50 -2.24 -4.40
C ILE A 10 10.18 -1.57 -4.00
N HIS A 11 9.22 -2.29 -3.42
CA HIS A 11 7.95 -1.66 -3.03
C HIS A 11 8.10 -0.69 -1.83
N ILE A 12 9.06 -0.91 -0.93
CA ILE A 12 9.47 0.08 0.09
C ILE A 12 10.04 1.33 -0.59
N SER A 13 10.92 1.17 -1.57
CA SER A 13 11.54 2.28 -2.30
C SER A 13 10.52 3.08 -3.12
N TYR A 14 9.58 2.39 -3.77
CA TYR A 14 8.46 3.00 -4.50
C TYR A 14 7.65 3.91 -3.57
N LEU A 15 7.18 3.37 -2.44
CA LEU A 15 6.37 4.16 -1.51
C LEU A 15 7.17 5.29 -0.87
N SER A 16 8.45 5.06 -0.55
CA SER A 16 9.35 6.08 -0.01
C SER A 16 9.50 7.26 -0.97
N ALA A 17 9.71 6.99 -2.26
CA ALA A 17 9.81 8.03 -3.29
C ALA A 17 8.51 8.83 -3.44
N VAL A 18 7.35 8.15 -3.48
CA VAL A 18 6.05 8.80 -3.54
C VAL A 18 5.81 9.69 -2.30
N CYS A 19 6.07 9.17 -1.10
CA CYS A 19 5.92 9.93 0.15
C CYS A 19 6.82 11.17 0.19
N ALA A 20 8.10 11.01 -0.20
CA ALA A 20 9.06 12.11 -0.24
C ALA A 20 8.61 13.23 -1.21
N SER A 21 8.04 12.87 -2.37
CA SER A 21 7.51 13.84 -3.34
C SER A 21 6.32 14.67 -2.83
N ALA A 22 5.69 14.21 -1.75
CA ALA A 22 4.50 14.80 -1.14
C ALA A 22 4.76 15.41 0.24
N SER A 23 6.01 15.45 0.71
CA SER A 23 6.38 15.81 2.09
C SER A 23 5.58 15.02 3.13
N ILE A 24 5.50 13.71 2.92
CA ILE A 24 4.89 12.74 3.81
C ILE A 24 6.03 11.93 4.43
N SER A 25 6.00 11.73 5.75
CA SER A 25 6.95 10.86 6.44
C SER A 25 6.55 9.40 6.26
N PHE A 26 7.52 8.52 6.05
CA PHE A 26 7.30 7.08 5.95
C PHE A 26 8.25 6.34 6.89
N ASP A 27 7.68 5.68 7.90
CA ASP A 27 8.41 4.95 8.94
C ASP A 27 8.23 3.44 8.76
N LEU A 28 9.30 2.71 8.44
CA LEU A 28 9.27 1.24 8.37
C LEU A 28 9.10 0.61 9.74
N GLN A 29 8.25 -0.41 9.84
CA GLN A 29 8.06 -1.19 11.07
C GLN A 29 8.87 -2.49 10.98
N ARG A 30 9.75 -2.73 11.97
CA ARG A 30 10.68 -3.88 11.97
C ARG A 30 10.17 -5.11 12.71
N HIS A 31 9.17 -4.95 13.58
CA HIS A 31 8.56 -6.04 14.34
C HIS A 31 7.05 -6.07 13.98
N ASP A 32 6.59 -7.09 13.26
CA ASP A 32 5.33 -7.11 12.50
C ASP A 32 4.28 -8.09 13.05
N ASP A 33 4.00 -8.08 14.35
CA ASP A 33 2.97 -8.98 14.89
C ASP A 33 1.57 -8.71 14.26
N ASP A 34 1.31 -7.47 13.81
CA ASP A 34 0.00 -6.98 13.35
C ASP A 34 -0.10 -6.69 11.83
N SER A 35 0.79 -7.26 11.01
CA SER A 35 0.80 -7.06 9.55
C SER A 35 1.13 -5.64 9.06
N THR A 36 1.57 -4.73 9.93
CA THR A 36 2.03 -3.39 9.53
C THR A 36 3.47 -3.43 9.03
N ASP A 37 3.69 -3.13 7.75
CA ASP A 37 5.03 -3.02 7.16
C ASP A 37 5.58 -1.58 7.29
N GLY A 38 4.71 -0.57 7.32
CA GLY A 38 5.12 0.81 7.53
C GLY A 38 3.99 1.76 7.94
N ILE A 39 4.37 2.98 8.32
CA ILE A 39 3.44 4.04 8.73
C ILE A 39 3.73 5.32 7.94
N VAL A 40 2.71 5.80 7.25
CA VAL A 40 2.68 7.03 6.47
C VAL A 40 2.09 8.14 7.34
N LYS A 41 2.76 9.29 7.48
CA LYS A 41 2.36 10.36 8.41
C LYS A 41 2.52 11.76 7.81
N LYS A 42 1.59 12.66 8.12
CA LYS A 42 1.69 14.08 7.75
C LYS A 42 0.92 14.97 8.71
N LEU A 43 1.48 16.14 9.03
CA LEU A 43 0.72 17.21 9.68
C LEU A 43 -0.18 17.88 8.63
N ILE A 44 -1.50 17.73 8.80
CA ILE A 44 -2.51 18.40 7.97
C ILE A 44 -2.91 19.69 8.68
N THR A 45 -2.97 20.79 7.93
CA THR A 45 -3.44 22.10 8.41
C THR A 45 -4.63 22.51 7.56
N PHE A 46 -5.77 22.79 8.18
CA PHE A 46 -6.99 23.24 7.50
C PHE A 46 -7.08 24.77 7.45
N ASP A 47 -8.00 25.28 6.63
CA ASP A 47 -8.20 26.72 6.40
C ASP A 47 -8.60 27.50 7.67
N ASP A 48 -9.24 26.82 8.63
CA ASP A 48 -9.58 27.37 9.94
C ASP A 48 -8.38 27.45 10.91
N GLY A 49 -7.20 27.01 10.47
CA GLY A 49 -5.95 26.98 11.23
C GLY A 49 -5.80 25.76 12.15
N SER A 50 -6.79 24.87 12.21
CA SER A 50 -6.70 23.61 12.94
C SER A 50 -5.63 22.70 12.34
N LYS A 51 -4.98 21.90 13.20
CA LYS A 51 -3.85 21.04 12.83
C LYS A 51 -4.03 19.64 13.38
N TYR A 52 -3.85 18.66 12.51
CA TYR A 52 -4.02 17.26 12.83
C TYR A 52 -2.79 16.47 12.40
N MET A 53 -2.25 15.67 13.31
CA MET A 53 -1.24 14.69 12.95
C MET A 53 -1.95 13.47 12.37
N SER A 54 -2.01 13.40 11.04
CA SER A 54 -2.65 12.28 10.34
C SER A 54 -1.65 11.15 10.11
N SER A 55 -2.12 9.91 10.24
CA SER A 55 -1.30 8.72 10.10
C SER A 55 -2.09 7.56 9.53
N LEU A 56 -1.46 6.80 8.65
CA LEU A 56 -2.00 5.63 7.97
C LEU A 56 -0.98 4.49 8.09
N ARG A 57 -1.41 3.32 8.55
CA ARG A 57 -0.60 2.09 8.48
C ARG A 57 -0.76 1.46 7.11
N ILE A 58 0.29 0.82 6.63
CA ILE A 58 0.26 0.11 5.35
C ILE A 58 0.90 -1.27 5.49
N GLN A 59 0.21 -2.27 4.98
CA GLN A 59 0.79 -3.56 4.68
C GLN A 59 1.21 -3.58 3.21
N LEU A 60 2.48 -3.80 2.96
CA LEU A 60 3.07 -3.80 1.64
C LEU A 60 3.18 -5.24 1.10
N LYS A 61 2.78 -5.40 -0.15
CA LYS A 61 2.98 -6.62 -0.94
C LYS A 61 3.50 -6.24 -2.31
N CYS A 62 4.27 -7.13 -2.91
CA CYS A 62 4.82 -6.94 -4.24
C CYS A 62 4.70 -8.24 -5.03
N THR A 63 4.23 -8.16 -6.27
CA THR A 63 4.11 -9.32 -7.15
C THR A 63 4.47 -8.97 -8.58
N SER A 64 5.01 -9.95 -9.29
CA SER A 64 5.22 -9.94 -10.73
C SER A 64 4.62 -11.20 -11.38
N SER A 65 3.96 -12.04 -10.58
CA SER A 65 3.53 -13.37 -10.98
C SER A 65 2.05 -13.37 -11.29
N VAL A 66 1.69 -13.67 -12.53
CA VAL A 66 0.31 -13.80 -13.02
C VAL A 66 -0.49 -14.91 -12.31
N SER A 67 0.17 -15.79 -11.54
CA SER A 67 -0.53 -16.78 -10.71
C SER A 67 -1.06 -16.22 -9.39
N GLN A 68 -0.55 -15.06 -8.95
CA GLN A 68 -0.89 -14.40 -7.69
C GLN A 68 -2.00 -13.36 -7.84
N TYR A 69 -2.28 -12.92 -9.07
CA TYR A 69 -3.33 -11.95 -9.35
C TYR A 69 -3.99 -12.19 -10.70
N THR A 70 -5.22 -11.70 -10.86
CA THR A 70 -5.88 -11.56 -12.15
C THR A 70 -6.11 -10.08 -12.41
N ASP A 71 -5.62 -9.59 -13.54
CA ASP A 71 -5.82 -8.20 -13.97
C ASP A 71 -7.11 -8.09 -14.79
N GLY A 72 -8.16 -7.57 -14.16
CA GLY A 72 -9.43 -7.25 -14.82
C GLY A 72 -9.45 -5.82 -15.36
N GLU A 73 -10.57 -5.46 -15.99
CA GLU A 73 -10.76 -4.11 -16.55
C GLU A 73 -10.83 -3.06 -15.44
N GLU A 74 -11.74 -3.23 -14.47
CA GLU A 74 -11.94 -2.28 -13.35
C GLU A 74 -11.28 -2.74 -12.04
N THR A 75 -11.00 -4.03 -11.89
CA THR A 75 -10.51 -4.59 -10.62
C THR A 75 -9.29 -5.50 -10.80
N LEU A 76 -8.38 -5.43 -9.82
CA LEU A 76 -7.28 -6.36 -9.62
C LEU A 76 -7.70 -7.37 -8.55
N GLN A 77 -7.74 -8.66 -8.91
CA GLN A 77 -7.96 -9.74 -7.95
C GLN A 77 -6.62 -10.24 -7.43
N TYR A 78 -6.36 -10.22 -6.13
CA TYR A 78 -5.07 -10.60 -5.54
C TYR A 78 -5.22 -11.70 -4.48
N LYS A 79 -4.37 -12.72 -4.50
CA LYS A 79 -4.36 -13.80 -3.50
C LYS A 79 -3.58 -13.37 -2.26
N LEU A 80 -4.28 -13.01 -1.20
CA LEU A 80 -3.71 -12.61 0.08
C LEU A 80 -3.73 -13.76 1.09
N LYS A 81 -2.68 -13.89 1.93
CA LYS A 81 -2.67 -14.85 3.04
C LYS A 81 -3.81 -14.53 4.03
N VAL A 82 -4.47 -15.56 4.56
CA VAL A 82 -5.61 -15.37 5.48
C VAL A 82 -5.22 -14.58 6.73
N LYS A 83 -4.04 -14.86 7.33
CA LYS A 83 -3.54 -14.07 8.46
C LYS A 83 -3.56 -12.57 8.14
N ASN A 84 -2.92 -12.19 7.04
CA ASN A 84 -2.80 -10.81 6.60
C ASN A 84 -4.17 -10.18 6.32
N PHE A 85 -5.07 -10.91 5.65
CA PHE A 85 -6.45 -10.43 5.44
C PHE A 85 -7.17 -10.17 6.77
N ASN A 86 -7.08 -11.10 7.71
CA ASN A 86 -7.74 -10.98 9.02
C ASN A 86 -7.14 -9.85 9.87
N ASP A 87 -5.82 -9.63 9.79
CA ASP A 87 -5.16 -8.50 10.46
C ASP A 87 -5.67 -7.17 9.88
N LEU A 88 -5.85 -7.07 8.54
CA LEU A 88 -6.42 -5.88 7.88
C LEU A 88 -7.90 -5.63 8.22
N CYS A 89 -8.67 -6.67 8.56
CA CYS A 89 -10.03 -6.54 9.06
C CYS A 89 -10.11 -6.08 10.53
N THR A 90 -8.98 -6.01 11.24
CA THR A 90 -8.97 -5.71 12.68
C THR A 90 -9.20 -4.23 12.93
N LYS A 91 -10.23 -3.92 13.73
CA LYS A 91 -10.55 -2.54 14.13
C LYS A 91 -9.41 -1.90 14.90
N CYS A 92 -9.11 -0.66 14.55
CA CYS A 92 -7.99 0.10 15.06
C CYS A 92 -8.28 1.60 14.98
N THR A 93 -7.65 2.39 15.85
CA THR A 93 -7.76 3.87 15.81
C THR A 93 -6.90 4.48 14.70
N THR A 94 -5.80 3.82 14.33
CA THR A 94 -5.00 4.17 13.16
C THR A 94 -5.30 3.19 12.04
N PRO A 95 -5.97 3.62 10.95
CA PRO A 95 -6.36 2.73 9.88
C PRO A 95 -5.18 2.02 9.22
N ILE A 96 -5.44 0.88 8.60
CA ILE A 96 -4.47 0.12 7.84
C ILE A 96 -5.02 -0.22 6.45
N ILE A 97 -4.20 -0.01 5.41
CA ILE A 97 -4.52 -0.43 4.04
C ILE A 97 -3.55 -1.51 3.58
N LEU A 98 -4.00 -2.33 2.63
CA LEU A 98 -3.12 -3.14 1.80
C LEU A 98 -2.59 -2.29 0.64
N GLY A 99 -1.27 -2.28 0.41
CA GLY A 99 -0.63 -1.77 -0.79
C GLY A 99 0.00 -2.91 -1.59
N VAL A 100 -0.45 -3.13 -2.83
CA VAL A 100 0.08 -4.17 -3.73
C VAL A 100 0.78 -3.54 -4.91
N LEU A 101 2.12 -3.58 -4.93
CA LEU A 101 2.91 -3.22 -6.11
C LEU A 101 2.88 -4.38 -7.12
N VAL A 102 2.34 -4.11 -8.31
CA VAL A 102 2.37 -5.03 -9.44
C VAL A 102 3.48 -4.59 -10.38
N LEU A 103 4.50 -5.45 -10.52
CA LEU A 103 5.64 -5.31 -11.42
C LEU A 103 5.41 -6.16 -12.69
N PRO A 104 6.03 -5.82 -13.84
CA PRO A 104 5.97 -6.65 -15.03
C PRO A 104 6.66 -8.01 -14.83
N GLU A 105 6.38 -8.99 -15.69
CA GLU A 105 6.98 -10.33 -15.59
C GLU A 105 8.50 -10.33 -15.78
N ASP A 106 9.03 -9.45 -16.64
CA ASP A 106 10.47 -9.32 -16.89
C ASP A 106 11.16 -8.55 -15.77
N GLU A 107 11.85 -9.29 -14.89
CA GLU A 107 12.60 -8.77 -13.75
C GLU A 107 13.66 -7.72 -14.12
N LYS A 108 14.17 -7.74 -15.36
CA LYS A 108 15.19 -6.78 -15.81
C LYS A 108 14.64 -5.37 -16.00
N THR A 109 13.32 -5.25 -16.09
CA THR A 109 12.63 -3.97 -16.34
C THR A 109 12.05 -3.35 -15.07
N TRP A 110 12.15 -4.03 -13.91
CA TRP A 110 11.53 -3.53 -12.66
C TRP A 110 12.10 -2.19 -12.22
N VAL A 111 13.42 -2.01 -12.33
CA VAL A 111 14.11 -0.77 -11.98
C VAL A 111 15.03 -0.41 -13.13
N GLU A 112 14.73 0.72 -13.75
CA GLU A 112 15.50 1.28 -14.85
C GLU A 112 16.10 2.62 -14.40
N TRP A 113 17.35 2.86 -14.76
CA TRP A 113 18.04 4.09 -14.39
C TRP A 113 18.79 4.65 -15.59
N SER A 114 18.78 5.98 -15.69
CA SER A 114 19.63 6.75 -16.58
C SER A 114 20.14 8.00 -15.85
N GLU A 115 21.03 8.77 -16.50
CA GLU A 115 21.49 10.05 -15.97
C GLU A 115 20.35 11.06 -15.71
N LYS A 116 19.16 10.86 -16.28
CA LYS A 116 18.01 11.77 -16.16
C LYS A 116 16.95 11.30 -15.18
N GLU A 117 16.79 9.99 -15.00
CA GLU A 117 15.65 9.44 -14.29
C GLU A 117 15.93 8.07 -13.65
N LEU A 118 15.17 7.79 -12.59
CA LEU A 118 15.03 6.49 -11.96
C LEU A 118 13.56 6.09 -12.10
N LEU A 119 13.31 4.98 -12.79
CA LEU A 119 11.98 4.43 -12.99
C LEU A 119 11.84 3.12 -12.22
N ILE A 120 10.80 3.02 -11.39
CA ILE A 120 10.31 1.74 -10.87
C ILE A 120 9.10 1.37 -11.72
N ASN A 121 9.27 0.39 -12.61
CA ASN A 121 8.26 -0.02 -13.58
C ASN A 121 7.19 -0.89 -12.89
N GLY A 122 6.13 -0.26 -12.42
CA GLY A 122 5.01 -0.93 -11.78
C GLY A 122 3.98 0.05 -11.25
N CYS A 123 2.82 -0.48 -10.85
CA CYS A 123 1.75 0.29 -10.25
C CYS A 123 1.39 -0.30 -8.89
N MET A 124 1.39 0.53 -7.85
CA MET A 124 0.94 0.14 -6.52
C MET A 124 -0.54 0.47 -6.36
N TYR A 125 -1.36 -0.55 -6.16
CA TYR A 125 -2.79 -0.41 -5.87
C TYR A 125 -3.05 -0.53 -4.37
N TRP A 126 -4.15 0.04 -3.88
CA TRP A 126 -4.51 -0.07 -2.47
C TRP A 126 -5.97 -0.45 -2.21
N ALA A 127 -6.21 -1.07 -1.05
CA ALA A 127 -7.54 -1.38 -0.56
C ALA A 127 -7.62 -1.33 0.97
N ASP A 128 -8.76 -0.90 1.48
CA ASP A 128 -9.17 -0.97 2.88
C ASP A 128 -10.09 -2.20 3.06
N PHE A 129 -9.91 -2.93 4.17
CA PHE A 129 -10.75 -4.08 4.54
C PHE A 129 -11.31 -3.98 5.96
N SER A 130 -11.25 -2.81 6.59
CA SER A 130 -11.69 -2.57 7.97
C SER A 130 -13.20 -2.76 8.16
N ASP A 131 -13.98 -2.70 7.08
CA ASP A 131 -15.42 -2.98 7.05
C ASP A 131 -15.75 -4.46 6.80
N LYS A 132 -14.75 -5.32 6.54
CA LYS A 132 -14.94 -6.73 6.23
C LYS A 132 -14.84 -7.61 7.48
N SER A 133 -15.54 -8.73 7.44
CA SER A 133 -15.39 -9.79 8.44
C SER A 133 -14.13 -10.61 8.17
N PRO A 134 -13.40 -11.07 9.21
CA PRO A 134 -12.34 -12.05 9.06
C PRO A 134 -12.82 -13.32 8.33
N SER A 135 -11.90 -13.98 7.64
CA SER A 135 -12.14 -15.23 6.91
C SER A 135 -11.68 -16.45 7.70
N ASP A 136 -12.45 -17.53 7.61
CA ASP A 136 -12.11 -18.87 8.12
C ASP A 136 -11.35 -19.74 7.09
N ASN A 137 -10.99 -19.17 5.93
CA ASN A 137 -10.20 -19.88 4.94
C ASN A 137 -8.87 -20.37 5.54
N LYS A 138 -8.33 -21.49 5.04
CA LYS A 138 -7.11 -22.08 5.63
C LYS A 138 -5.81 -21.40 5.18
N ASN A 139 -5.76 -20.93 3.94
CA ASN A 139 -4.50 -20.52 3.30
C ASN A 139 -4.56 -19.09 2.77
N THR A 140 -5.48 -18.83 1.83
CA THR A 140 -5.59 -17.53 1.15
C THR A 140 -7.04 -17.09 0.97
N VAL A 141 -7.21 -15.78 0.81
CA VAL A 141 -8.43 -15.11 0.35
C VAL A 141 -8.08 -14.34 -0.91
N THR A 142 -8.91 -14.43 -1.94
CA THR A 142 -8.78 -13.55 -3.10
C THR A 142 -9.50 -12.24 -2.78
N VAL A 143 -8.75 -11.15 -2.68
CA VAL A 143 -9.28 -9.81 -2.46
C VAL A 143 -9.43 -9.06 -3.78
N SER A 144 -10.46 -8.22 -3.88
CA SER A 144 -10.72 -7.37 -5.04
C SER A 144 -10.27 -5.95 -4.73
N ILE A 145 -9.43 -5.38 -5.59
CA ILE A 145 -8.87 -4.03 -5.47
C ILE A 145 -9.32 -3.21 -6.68
N ASP A 146 -9.93 -2.04 -6.47
CA ASP A 146 -10.32 -1.14 -7.57
C ASP A 146 -9.06 -0.57 -8.23
N LYS A 147 -8.97 -0.62 -9.57
CA LYS A 147 -7.80 -0.10 -10.30
C LYS A 147 -7.67 1.42 -10.27
N LYS A 148 -8.71 2.14 -9.83
CA LYS A 148 -8.65 3.58 -9.54
C LYS A 148 -7.94 3.86 -8.21
N ASN A 149 -7.88 2.89 -7.31
CA ASN A 149 -7.19 3.01 -6.03
C ASN A 149 -5.68 2.81 -6.24
N VAL A 150 -5.03 3.81 -6.82
CA VAL A 150 -3.58 3.82 -7.05
C VAL A 150 -2.87 4.63 -5.97
N ILE A 151 -1.76 4.13 -5.46
CA ILE A 151 -0.85 4.88 -4.59
C ILE A 151 -0.02 5.83 -5.46
N ASN A 152 -0.32 7.11 -5.31
CA ASN A 152 0.44 8.23 -5.83
C ASN A 152 0.40 9.36 -4.78
N LYS A 153 1.06 10.49 -5.08
CA LYS A 153 1.11 11.65 -4.19
C LYS A 153 -0.29 12.15 -3.80
N ASP A 154 -1.17 12.35 -4.77
CA ASP A 154 -2.46 13.00 -4.56
C ASP A 154 -3.38 12.09 -3.75
N THR A 155 -3.42 10.80 -4.07
CA THR A 155 -4.24 9.82 -3.35
C THR A 155 -3.77 9.64 -1.90
N LEU A 156 -2.46 9.62 -1.62
CA LEU A 156 -1.98 9.56 -0.23
C LEU A 156 -2.35 10.82 0.57
N LEU A 157 -2.27 12.00 -0.06
CA LEU A 157 -2.69 13.24 0.60
C LEU A 157 -4.19 13.25 0.88
N GLU A 158 -5.01 12.81 -0.07
CA GLU A 158 -6.47 12.67 0.10
C GLU A 158 -6.81 11.72 1.26
N ILE A 159 -6.18 10.56 1.32
CA ILE A 159 -6.39 9.59 2.41
C ILE A 159 -6.04 10.22 3.76
N LEU A 160 -4.87 10.86 3.88
CA LEU A 160 -4.44 11.49 5.13
C LEU A 160 -5.36 12.65 5.53
N GLU A 161 -5.88 13.41 4.57
CA GLU A 161 -6.85 14.47 4.83
C GLU A 161 -8.19 13.92 5.35
N LYS A 162 -8.71 12.85 4.73
CA LYS A 162 -9.93 12.15 5.20
C LYS A 162 -9.75 11.62 6.61
N ILE A 163 -8.60 11.02 6.92
CA ILE A 163 -8.28 10.56 8.28
C ILE A 163 -8.27 11.74 9.26
N ALA A 164 -7.67 12.88 8.89
CA ALA A 164 -7.64 14.07 9.74
C ALA A 164 -9.03 14.66 10.03
N LYS A 165 -9.98 14.50 9.11
CA LYS A 165 -11.38 14.93 9.28
C LYS A 165 -12.27 13.90 9.99
N GLU A 166 -11.73 12.73 10.34
CA GLU A 166 -12.51 11.58 10.82
C GLU A 166 -13.56 11.11 9.80
N GLU A 167 -13.26 11.30 8.51
CA GLU A 167 -14.07 10.87 7.36
C GLU A 167 -13.55 9.56 6.73
N TRP A 168 -12.58 8.92 7.39
CA TRP A 168 -12.02 7.61 7.02
C TRP A 168 -12.59 6.51 7.93
N PRO A 169 -12.83 5.27 7.45
CA PRO A 169 -12.71 4.76 6.07
C PRO A 169 -13.92 5.10 5.19
#